data_AF-A0A533XYF5-F1
#
_entry.id   AF-A0A533XYF5-F1
#
_cell.length_a   1.000
_cell.length_b   1.000
_cell.length_c   1.000
_cell.angle_alpha   90.00
_cell.angle_beta   90.00
_cell.angle_gamma   90.00
#
_symmetry.space_group_name_H-M   'P 1'
#
loop_
_entity.id
_entity.type
_entity.pdbx_description
1 polymer ?
#
loop_
_entity_poly.entity_id
_entity_poly.type
_entity_poly.pdbx_seq_one_letter_code
_entity_poly.pdbx_strand_id
1 'polypeptide(L)'
;MNGSRFILTLVLLSVTVYVAQSIAQDKILVEGKGFGTLVIGNSKVDDVIQFLGKPDSIEQTKAEYSRNYIYSKVGLTFNFHDDTLNTISTLPHFDGKTSRGITLTSSLQDIEAVYGSPLLAPGKTKDNAKTWAYDGVIFWLKRSGIFNRFDGIDKIVIYDKSFRRSSQ
;
A
#
# COMPACT_ATOMS: atom_id res chain seq x y z
N MET A 1 -3.24 -6.29 -67.00
CA MET A 1 -4.55 -6.59 -66.39
C MET A 1 -4.34 -7.74 -65.41
N ASN A 2 -4.14 -7.41 -64.14
CA ASN A 2 -5.11 -7.60 -63.06
C ASN A 2 -5.51 -9.06 -62.87
N GLY A 3 -4.99 -9.71 -61.83
CA GLY A 3 -5.91 -10.15 -60.78
C GLY A 3 -5.18 -10.82 -59.62
N SER A 4 -4.74 -10.01 -58.67
CA SER A 4 -4.29 -10.40 -57.34
C SER A 4 -5.46 -11.00 -56.55
N ARG A 5 -5.36 -12.25 -56.08
CA ARG A 5 -6.25 -12.82 -55.05
C ARG A 5 -5.50 -13.85 -54.19
N PHE A 6 -5.78 -13.76 -52.89
CA PHE A 6 -5.47 -14.70 -51.80
C PHE A 6 -4.11 -14.57 -51.09
N ILE A 7 -3.99 -13.54 -50.24
CA ILE A 7 -3.43 -13.71 -48.89
C ILE A 7 -4.36 -12.99 -47.93
N LEU A 8 -5.31 -13.72 -47.34
CA LEU A 8 -6.23 -13.18 -46.33
C LEU A 8 -6.40 -14.17 -45.19
N THR A 9 -5.32 -14.51 -44.49
CA THR A 9 -5.41 -15.11 -43.14
C THR A 9 -4.06 -14.99 -42.44
N LEU A 10 -3.85 -13.97 -41.60
CA LEU A 10 -3.06 -14.06 -40.35
C LEU A 10 -2.92 -12.69 -39.64
N VAL A 11 -4.01 -12.03 -39.24
CA VAL A 11 -3.90 -10.89 -38.31
C VAL A 11 -5.06 -10.94 -37.31
N LEU A 12 -5.13 -12.00 -36.50
CA LEU A 12 -6.16 -12.09 -35.46
C LEU A 12 -5.74 -12.96 -34.27
N LEU A 13 -4.45 -12.93 -33.91
CA LEU A 13 -3.94 -13.72 -32.77
C LEU A 13 -2.80 -13.05 -31.98
N SER A 14 -2.60 -11.74 -32.12
CA SER A 14 -1.58 -11.00 -31.37
C SER A 14 -2.13 -9.97 -30.39
N VAL A 15 -3.44 -9.70 -30.38
CA VAL A 15 -4.02 -8.68 -29.47
C VAL A 15 -4.54 -9.27 -28.16
N THR A 16 -4.81 -10.59 -28.09
CA THR A 16 -5.35 -11.21 -26.86
C THR A 16 -4.31 -11.52 -25.79
N VAL A 17 -3.01 -11.49 -26.09
CA VAL A 17 -1.97 -11.87 -25.12
C VAL A 17 -1.50 -10.69 -24.27
N TYR A 18 -1.77 -9.44 -24.67
CA TYR A 18 -1.26 -8.27 -23.94
C TYR A 18 -2.01 -7.99 -22.62
N VAL A 19 -3.23 -8.51 -22.45
CA VAL A 19 -4.04 -8.26 -21.25
C VAL A 19 -3.70 -9.22 -20.10
N ALA A 20 -3.05 -10.36 -20.39
CA ALA A 20 -2.72 -11.35 -19.37
C ALA A 20 -1.39 -11.09 -18.64
N GLN A 21 -0.59 -10.13 -19.10
CA GLN A 21 0.80 -9.94 -18.65
C GLN A 21 1.02 -8.77 -17.69
N SER A 22 -0.03 -8.07 -17.24
CA SER A 22 0.11 -6.84 -16.44
C SER A 22 0.02 -7.01 -14.92
N ILE A 23 -0.04 -8.23 -14.37
CA ILE A 23 -0.21 -8.45 -12.92
C ILE A 23 0.98 -9.18 -12.28
N ALA A 24 2.17 -9.04 -12.86
CA ALA A 24 3.42 -9.20 -12.12
C ALA A 24 3.99 -7.83 -11.74
N GLN A 25 3.11 -6.88 -11.40
CA GLN A 25 3.56 -5.60 -10.86
C GLN A 25 4.10 -5.88 -9.46
N ASP A 26 5.41 -5.70 -9.27
CA ASP A 26 6.02 -5.80 -7.95
C ASP A 26 5.21 -4.94 -6.97
N LYS A 27 4.65 -5.58 -5.93
CA LYS A 27 3.82 -4.92 -4.93
C LYS A 27 4.70 -4.04 -4.03
N ILE A 28 5.04 -2.86 -4.54
CA ILE A 28 5.95 -1.92 -3.88
C ILE A 28 5.17 -0.75 -3.32
N LEU A 29 5.27 -0.58 -2.00
CA LEU A 29 4.80 0.59 -1.27
C LEU A 29 5.90 1.64 -1.22
N VAL A 30 5.67 2.81 -1.83
CA VAL A 30 6.65 3.90 -1.83
C VAL A 30 6.30 4.90 -0.75
N GLU A 31 7.20 5.05 0.21
CA GLU A 31 7.07 5.89 1.40
C GLU A 31 6.77 7.33 1.02
N GLY A 32 5.75 7.92 1.64
CA GLY A 32 5.33 9.28 1.34
C GLY A 32 4.65 9.47 -0.01
N LYS A 33 4.54 8.42 -0.84
CA LYS A 33 4.02 8.53 -2.22
C LYS A 33 2.79 7.68 -2.44
N GLY A 34 2.85 6.36 -2.27
CA GLY A 34 1.71 5.49 -2.52
C GLY A 34 2.06 4.13 -3.11
N PHE A 35 1.25 3.65 -4.06
CA PHE A 35 1.31 2.29 -4.60
C PHE A 35 0.98 2.29 -6.10
N GLY A 36 1.92 1.82 -6.94
CA GLY A 36 1.75 1.88 -8.39
C GLY A 36 1.56 3.31 -8.88
N THR A 37 0.46 3.57 -9.61
CA THR A 37 0.08 4.92 -10.06
C THR A 37 -0.75 5.69 -9.03
N LEU A 38 -1.12 5.06 -7.90
CA LEU A 38 -1.94 5.66 -6.86
C LEU A 38 -1.07 6.50 -5.93
N VAL A 39 -1.44 7.76 -5.76
CA VAL A 39 -0.67 8.77 -5.02
C VAL A 39 -1.48 9.27 -3.82
N ILE A 40 -0.90 9.16 -2.63
CA ILE A 40 -1.49 9.67 -1.39
C ILE A 40 -1.58 11.21 -1.47
N GLY A 41 -2.70 11.76 -0.99
CA GLY A 41 -3.03 13.17 -1.04
C GLY A 41 -3.61 13.64 -2.37
N ASN A 42 -3.63 12.78 -3.40
CA ASN A 42 -4.10 13.17 -4.74
C ASN A 42 -5.14 12.21 -5.32
N SER A 43 -4.89 10.90 -5.26
CA SER A 43 -5.79 9.90 -5.86
C SER A 43 -7.15 9.87 -5.20
N LYS A 44 -8.18 9.62 -6.00
CA LYS A 44 -9.58 9.49 -5.59
C LYS A 44 -10.01 8.03 -5.51
N VAL A 45 -11.19 7.79 -4.95
CA VAL A 45 -11.77 6.45 -4.87
C VAL A 45 -11.84 5.79 -6.26
N ASP A 46 -12.26 6.55 -7.26
CA ASP A 46 -12.41 6.06 -8.63
C ASP A 46 -11.06 5.63 -9.26
N ASP A 47 -9.96 6.32 -8.94
CA ASP A 47 -8.63 5.94 -9.43
C ASP A 47 -8.23 4.54 -8.91
N VAL A 48 -8.52 4.28 -7.62
CA VAL A 48 -8.21 2.99 -7.00
C VAL A 48 -9.10 1.90 -7.59
N ILE A 49 -10.38 2.19 -7.83
CA ILE A 49 -11.30 1.23 -8.44
C ILE A 49 -10.92 0.94 -9.89
N GLN A 50 -10.48 1.95 -10.65
CA GLN A 50 -10.00 1.77 -12.01
C GLN A 50 -8.73 0.93 -12.06
N PHE A 51 -7.83 1.11 -11.09
CA PHE A 51 -6.55 0.40 -11.03
C PHE A 51 -6.67 -1.04 -10.51
N LEU A 52 -7.48 -1.29 -9.48
CA LEU A 52 -7.56 -2.57 -8.77
C LEU A 52 -8.89 -3.32 -8.94
N GLY A 53 -9.90 -2.69 -9.55
CA GLY A 53 -11.27 -3.19 -9.57
C GLY A 53 -12.05 -2.79 -8.31
N LYS A 54 -13.20 -3.44 -8.07
CA LYS A 54 -14.01 -3.15 -6.88
C LYS A 54 -13.35 -3.69 -5.61
N PRO A 55 -13.46 -2.99 -4.46
CA PRO A 55 -12.98 -3.52 -3.18
C PRO A 55 -13.81 -4.73 -2.75
N ASP A 56 -13.22 -5.58 -1.92
CA ASP A 56 -13.92 -6.70 -1.28
C ASP A 56 -14.90 -6.20 -0.20
N SER A 57 -14.53 -5.14 0.51
CA SER A 57 -15.40 -4.46 1.48
C SER A 57 -15.07 -2.98 1.63
N ILE A 58 -16.06 -2.22 2.10
CA ILE A 58 -15.92 -0.80 2.47
C ILE A 58 -16.38 -0.64 3.91
N GLU A 59 -15.51 -0.08 4.74
CA GLU A 59 -15.78 0.16 6.16
C GLU A 59 -15.73 1.66 6.48
N GLN A 60 -16.72 2.14 7.23
CA GLN A 60 -16.70 3.50 7.74
C GLN A 60 -15.78 3.57 8.96
N THR A 61 -14.88 4.54 9.01
CA THR A 61 -14.03 4.72 10.18
C THR A 61 -14.73 5.61 11.21
N LYS A 62 -14.20 5.66 12.44
CA LYS A 62 -14.71 6.55 13.49
C LYS A 62 -14.47 8.04 13.19
N ALA A 63 -13.50 8.35 12.31
CA ALA A 63 -13.27 9.71 11.88
C ALA A 63 -14.32 10.11 10.84
N GLU A 64 -14.89 11.30 11.02
CA GLU A 64 -15.85 11.86 10.08
C GLU A 64 -15.24 11.90 8.66
N TYR A 65 -16.06 11.64 7.65
CA TYR A 65 -15.68 11.61 6.24
C TYR A 65 -14.58 10.62 5.84
N SER A 66 -14.25 9.67 6.72
CA SER A 66 -13.13 8.75 6.50
C SER A 66 -13.61 7.31 6.30
N ARG A 67 -13.20 6.68 5.19
CA ARG A 67 -13.64 5.33 4.76
C ARG A 67 -12.45 4.46 4.37
N ASN A 68 -12.50 3.19 4.73
CA ASN A 68 -11.53 2.17 4.35
C ASN A 68 -12.08 1.32 3.20
N TYR A 69 -11.30 1.18 2.14
CA TYR A 69 -11.58 0.31 1.00
C TYR A 69 -10.59 -0.85 1.04
N ILE A 70 -11.09 -2.06 1.23
CA ILE A 70 -10.26 -3.24 1.54
C ILE A 70 -10.13 -4.11 0.28
N TYR A 71 -8.89 -4.40 -0.10
CA TYR A 71 -8.52 -5.26 -1.23
C TYR A 71 -7.71 -6.45 -0.70
N SER A 72 -8.44 -7.46 -0.24
CA SER A 72 -7.90 -8.69 0.32
C SER A 72 -6.99 -9.41 -0.66
N LYS A 73 -7.30 -9.46 -1.96
CA LYS A 73 -6.44 -10.15 -2.93
C LYS A 73 -5.03 -9.53 -3.06
N VAL A 74 -4.92 -8.21 -2.89
CA VAL A 74 -3.65 -7.49 -2.95
C VAL A 74 -3.01 -7.36 -1.57
N GLY A 75 -3.78 -7.56 -0.50
CA GLY A 75 -3.31 -7.44 0.88
C GLY A 75 -3.23 -5.98 1.34
N LEU A 76 -4.06 -5.09 0.81
CA LEU A 76 -4.01 -3.66 1.09
C LEU A 76 -5.38 -3.09 1.48
N THR A 77 -5.35 -2.06 2.32
CA THR A 77 -6.48 -1.19 2.63
C THR A 77 -6.12 0.24 2.26
N PHE A 78 -7.02 0.90 1.53
CA PHE A 78 -6.90 2.30 1.13
C PHE A 78 -7.87 3.12 1.98
N ASN A 79 -7.36 4.03 2.79
CA ASN A 79 -8.16 4.93 3.61
C ASN A 79 -8.32 6.26 2.88
N PHE A 80 -9.55 6.72 2.74
CA PHE A 80 -9.88 8.00 2.12
C PHE A 80 -10.42 8.96 3.17
N HIS A 81 -10.09 10.24 3.06
CA HIS A 81 -10.68 11.35 3.79
C HIS A 81 -11.16 12.37 2.77
N ASP A 82 -12.44 12.77 2.83
CA ASP A 82 -13.06 13.65 1.82
C ASP A 82 -12.76 13.19 0.38
N ASP A 83 -12.96 11.89 0.15
CA ASP A 83 -12.76 11.21 -1.14
C ASP A 83 -11.31 11.23 -1.67
N THR A 84 -10.35 11.71 -0.88
CA THR A 84 -8.93 11.77 -1.23
C THR A 84 -8.16 10.69 -0.48
N LEU A 85 -7.32 9.95 -1.19
CA LEU A 85 -6.50 8.88 -0.62
C LEU A 85 -5.59 9.46 0.45
N ASN A 86 -5.81 9.06 1.69
CA ASN A 86 -5.12 9.59 2.86
C ASN A 86 -4.00 8.67 3.34
N THR A 87 -4.27 7.35 3.41
CA THR A 87 -3.25 6.36 3.77
C THR A 87 -3.44 5.04 3.04
N ILE A 88 -2.36 4.28 2.91
CA ILE A 88 -2.37 2.89 2.44
C ILE A 88 -1.81 2.02 3.56
N SER A 89 -2.52 0.98 3.95
CA SER A 89 -2.06 0.05 4.99
C SER A 89 -2.10 -1.40 4.55
N THR A 90 -1.15 -2.20 5.02
CA THR A 90 -1.10 -3.63 4.70
C THR A 90 -2.08 -4.45 5.53
N LEU A 91 -2.61 -5.51 4.94
CA LEU A 91 -3.24 -6.63 5.64
C LEU A 91 -2.18 -7.67 6.04
N PRO A 92 -2.47 -8.58 6.98
CA PRO A 92 -1.47 -9.53 7.50
C PRO A 92 -0.81 -10.44 6.45
N HIS A 93 -1.49 -10.71 5.34
CA HIS A 93 -1.02 -11.57 4.25
C HIS A 93 -0.45 -10.78 3.05
N PHE A 94 -0.16 -9.49 3.21
CA PHE A 94 0.57 -8.73 2.20
C PHE A 94 1.96 -9.33 1.95
N ASP A 95 2.22 -9.69 0.70
CA ASP A 95 3.43 -10.35 0.19
C ASP A 95 4.39 -9.38 -0.52
N GLY A 96 4.06 -8.08 -0.53
CA GLY A 96 4.90 -7.03 -1.09
C GLY A 96 5.94 -6.48 -0.12
N LYS A 97 6.53 -5.34 -0.49
CA LYS A 97 7.60 -4.67 0.26
C LYS A 97 7.52 -3.16 0.15
N THR A 98 8.21 -2.45 1.03
CA THR A 98 8.47 -1.01 0.86
C THR A 98 9.48 -0.78 -0.27
N SER A 99 9.61 0.46 -0.75
CA SER A 99 10.61 0.80 -1.79
C SER A 99 12.05 0.54 -1.33
N ARG A 100 12.27 0.49 -0.01
CA ARG A 100 13.55 0.15 0.61
C ARG A 100 13.68 -1.33 1.02
N GLY A 101 12.73 -2.17 0.63
CA GLY A 101 12.83 -3.62 0.76
C GLY A 101 12.30 -4.24 2.05
N ILE A 102 11.64 -3.46 2.93
CA ILE A 102 11.05 -4.02 4.16
C ILE A 102 9.74 -4.73 3.84
N THR A 103 9.60 -5.97 4.33
CA THR A 103 8.39 -6.80 4.23
C THR A 103 7.74 -6.94 5.61
N LEU A 104 6.55 -7.54 5.70
CA LEU A 104 5.94 -7.87 7.01
C LEU A 104 6.74 -8.91 7.82
N THR A 105 7.63 -9.66 7.18
CA THR A 105 8.50 -10.65 7.85
C THR A 105 9.84 -10.08 8.29
N SER A 106 10.17 -8.84 7.92
CA SER A 106 11.38 -8.17 8.37
C SER A 106 11.41 -7.99 9.89
N SER A 107 12.59 -8.11 10.46
CA SER A 107 12.84 -7.86 11.87
C SER A 107 12.92 -6.36 12.17
N LEU A 108 12.86 -5.99 13.45
CA LEU A 108 13.10 -4.60 13.86
C LEU A 108 14.53 -4.15 13.51
N GLN A 109 15.50 -5.05 13.58
CA GLN A 109 16.88 -4.75 13.21
C GLN A 109 17.01 -4.42 11.72
N ASP A 110 16.26 -5.10 10.85
CA ASP A 110 16.23 -4.78 9.42
C ASP A 110 15.68 -3.37 9.17
N ILE A 111 14.64 -2.98 9.91
CA ILE A 111 14.07 -1.62 9.81
C ILE A 111 15.12 -0.59 10.25
N GLU A 112 15.78 -0.78 11.39
CA GLU A 112 16.81 0.16 11.87
C GLU A 112 18.01 0.23 10.93
N ALA A 113 18.42 -0.90 10.34
CA ALA A 113 19.51 -0.93 9.36
C ALA A 113 19.18 -0.12 8.09
N VAL A 114 17.91 -0.10 7.67
CA VAL A 114 17.47 0.55 6.44
C VAL A 114 17.02 2.01 6.64
N TYR A 115 16.38 2.32 7.78
CA TYR A 115 15.81 3.65 8.04
C TYR A 115 16.54 4.43 9.13
N GLY A 116 17.43 3.80 9.89
CA GLY A 116 18.08 4.41 11.05
C GLY A 116 17.14 4.49 12.26
N SER A 117 17.37 5.47 13.14
CA SER A 117 16.54 5.68 14.32
C SER A 117 15.17 6.28 13.97
N PRO A 118 14.06 5.80 14.56
CA PRO A 118 12.73 6.31 14.27
C PRO A 118 12.51 7.74 14.79
N LEU A 119 11.71 8.51 14.06
CA LEU A 119 11.28 9.87 14.49
C LEU A 119 10.40 9.79 15.75
N LEU A 120 9.58 8.74 15.85
CA LEU A 120 8.82 8.41 17.04
C LEU A 120 8.94 6.91 17.33
N ALA A 121 9.28 6.58 18.57
CA ALA A 121 9.37 5.22 19.09
C ALA A 121 8.28 4.96 20.16
N PRO A 122 7.92 3.69 20.44
CA PRO A 122 6.94 3.32 21.45
C PRO A 122 7.36 3.84 22.82
N GLY A 123 6.40 4.33 23.60
CA GLY A 123 6.64 4.90 24.94
C GLY A 123 6.70 6.42 25.01
N LYS A 124 6.56 7.14 23.88
CA LYS A 124 6.47 8.62 23.84
C LYS A 124 5.08 9.18 23.49
N THR A 125 4.07 8.33 23.33
CA THR A 125 2.68 8.74 23.11
C THR A 125 1.76 8.12 24.17
N LYS A 126 0.68 8.82 24.54
CA LYS A 126 -0.28 8.41 25.60
C LYS A 126 -0.90 7.02 25.37
N ASP A 127 -0.85 6.50 24.14
CA ASP A 127 -1.53 5.26 23.75
C ASP A 127 -0.63 4.00 23.75
N ASN A 128 0.59 4.06 24.32
CA ASN A 128 1.57 2.96 24.21
C ASN A 128 1.76 2.51 22.74
N ALA A 129 1.65 3.46 21.80
CA ALA A 129 1.53 3.13 20.38
C ALA A 129 2.75 2.33 19.93
N LYS A 130 2.47 1.07 19.58
CA LYS A 130 3.43 0.05 19.13
C LYS A 130 3.89 0.40 17.72
N THR A 131 4.52 1.56 17.53
CA THR A 131 4.82 2.06 16.19
C THR A 131 6.20 2.68 16.10
N TRP A 132 6.88 2.42 15.01
CA TRP A 132 8.04 3.19 14.54
C TRP A 132 7.63 4.05 13.37
N ALA A 133 7.72 5.37 13.57
CA ALA A 133 7.39 6.33 12.52
C ALA A 133 8.67 6.86 11.88
N TYR A 134 8.67 6.82 10.55
CA TYR A 134 9.64 7.49 9.70
C TYR A 134 8.89 8.39 8.73
N ASP A 135 9.66 9.16 7.99
CA ASP A 135 9.19 10.07 6.98
C ASP A 135 8.42 9.32 5.87
N GLY A 136 7.08 9.39 5.92
CA GLY A 136 6.18 8.79 4.92
C GLY A 136 5.85 7.31 5.13
N VAL A 137 6.31 6.69 6.22
CA VAL A 137 5.94 5.31 6.61
C VAL A 137 5.84 5.13 8.12
N ILE A 138 4.87 4.35 8.57
CA ILE A 138 4.73 3.90 9.96
C ILE A 138 4.72 2.37 9.97
N PHE A 139 5.63 1.79 10.75
CA PHE A 139 5.64 0.36 11.05
C PHE A 139 4.91 0.13 12.36
N TRP A 140 3.79 -0.58 12.32
CA TRP A 140 3.11 -1.07 13.51
C TRP A 140 3.78 -2.38 13.93
N LEU A 141 4.17 -2.45 15.19
CA LEU A 141 4.99 -3.51 15.74
C LEU A 141 4.12 -4.55 16.43
N LYS A 142 4.39 -5.82 16.13
CA LYS A 142 3.74 -6.96 16.78
C LYS A 142 4.28 -7.11 18.21
N ARG A 143 3.37 -7.27 19.19
CA ARG A 143 3.76 -7.50 20.59
C ARG A 143 3.78 -9.00 20.86
N SER A 144 4.90 -9.49 21.35
CA SER A 144 5.02 -10.84 21.88
C SER A 144 4.49 -10.89 23.32
N GLY A 145 3.57 -11.83 23.58
CA GLY A 145 2.84 -11.93 24.86
C GLY A 145 3.69 -12.32 26.07
N ILE A 146 4.91 -12.84 25.88
CA ILE A 146 5.67 -13.46 26.97
C ILE A 146 6.54 -12.44 27.74
N PHE A 147 6.86 -11.27 27.18
CA PHE A 147 7.71 -10.27 27.87
C PHE A 147 7.40 -8.81 27.53
N ASN A 148 6.20 -8.51 27.02
CA ASN A 148 5.88 -7.18 26.49
C ASN A 148 6.88 -6.67 25.43
N ARG A 149 7.62 -7.57 24.76
CA ARG A 149 8.61 -7.25 23.73
C ARG A 149 7.95 -7.14 22.36
N PHE A 150 8.60 -6.42 21.45
CA PHE A 150 8.22 -6.36 20.04
C PHE A 150 9.10 -7.32 19.24
N ASP A 151 8.47 -8.18 18.44
CA ASP A 151 9.16 -9.28 17.73
C ASP A 151 9.07 -9.17 16.20
N GLY A 152 8.37 -8.18 15.66
CA GLY A 152 8.27 -7.96 14.23
C GLY A 152 7.26 -6.89 13.85
N ILE A 153 6.83 -6.94 12.60
CA ILE A 153 5.91 -5.98 11.99
C ILE A 153 4.52 -6.63 11.90
N ASP A 154 3.53 -5.92 12.41
CA ASP A 154 2.11 -6.29 12.30
C ASP A 154 1.48 -5.67 11.05
N LYS A 155 1.86 -4.41 10.76
CA LYS A 155 1.28 -3.63 9.65
C LYS A 155 2.23 -2.52 9.22
N ILE A 156 2.28 -2.25 7.92
CA ILE A 156 2.96 -1.11 7.32
C ILE A 156 1.88 -0.10 6.89
N VAL A 157 2.08 1.18 7.20
CA VAL A 157 1.19 2.27 6.78
C VAL A 157 2.00 3.33 6.04
N ILE A 158 1.65 3.61 4.80
CA ILE A 158 2.18 4.72 4.01
C ILE A 158 1.24 5.91 4.14
N TYR A 159 1.81 7.09 4.30
CA TYR A 159 1.09 8.35 4.49
C TYR A 159 1.86 9.51 3.85
N ASP A 160 1.18 10.61 3.52
CA ASP A 160 1.85 11.85 3.09
C ASP A 160 2.41 12.61 4.30
N LYS A 161 3.69 13.02 4.22
CA LYS A 161 4.38 13.80 5.24
C LYS A 161 3.69 15.14 5.52
N SER A 162 3.02 15.73 4.53
CA SER A 162 2.30 17.00 4.69
C SER A 162 1.20 16.91 5.76
N PHE A 163 0.60 15.72 5.92
CA PHE A 163 -0.49 15.45 6.86
C PHE A 163 -0.09 15.59 8.33
N ARG A 164 1.20 15.52 8.68
CA ARG A 164 1.67 15.73 10.07
C ARG A 164 1.83 17.19 10.46
N ARG A 165 1.85 18.13 9.51
CA ARG A 165 2.03 19.56 9.81
C ARG A 165 0.74 20.26 10.24
N SER A 166 -0.42 19.67 10.02
CA SER A 166 -1.73 20.25 10.34
C SER A 166 -2.28 19.87 11.72
N SER A 167 -1.60 19.00 12.47
CA SER A 167 -2.04 18.49 13.77
C SER A 167 -1.13 18.90 14.94
N GLN A 168 -0.26 19.90 14.75
CA GLN A 168 0.47 20.61 15.80
C GLN A 168 0.00 22.06 15.82
#